data_AF-A0A8T7BYH0-F1
#
_entry.id   AF-A0A8T7BYH0-F1
#
_cell.length_a   1.000
_cell.length_b   1.000
_cell.length_c   1.000
_cell.angle_alpha   90.00
_cell.angle_beta   90.00
_cell.angle_gamma   90.00
#
_symmetry.space_group_name_H-M   'P 1'
#
loop_
_entity.id
_entity.type
_entity.pdbx_description
1 polymer ?
#
loop_
_entity_poly.entity_id
_entity_poly.type
_entity_poly.pdbx_seq_one_letter_code
_entity_poly.pdbx_strand_id
1 'polypeptide(L)'
;MNEVLKSYLRKDSLQPLCELSENDRDYLFQHSKIKSLAPHTLITPEQDCIIYLLEGEISMLSGGLVIEKFNHADRRALAALFNEEKQEDAALLTSHGAILEIDRKLFEGLYNQRNAESAAIDKDQLHEEEQQLFLRLRMALKSDNLHMPNLPEAALKIRQVINQPDVTSAEIIQIVQTDPALSARLIKVANSPLYGTWREIKTVRDAVRRLGQEATRSLTFSLSVRQLFRAKSSLIKHQIEQVYEESIHVSALAYVITLHQADHLDAEQALLAGLLHKLGMIPILNYVDDNPGIISSTQSLQKSLVNLSVPLSRIMFSQWHFDEAFLEVVESCENWYRDTGESADYVDIIIAAKLLFMQNRNLLDDSILFDSLPVVEKLNLLDFDKPGLDFYTMAKTEIDEMQSVLKI
;
A
#
# COMPACT_ATOMS: atom_id res chain seq x y z
N MET A 1 25.98 -7.22 -20.94
CA MET A 1 24.90 -8.24 -21.02
C MET A 1 25.41 -9.54 -21.65
N ASN A 2 25.40 -10.65 -20.90
CA ASN A 2 25.86 -11.99 -21.33
C ASN A 2 25.07 -12.44 -22.58
N GLU A 3 25.73 -12.78 -23.70
CA GLU A 3 25.06 -13.07 -24.99
C GLU A 3 24.03 -14.20 -24.88
N VAL A 4 24.26 -15.15 -23.97
CA VAL A 4 23.35 -16.27 -23.68
C VAL A 4 22.08 -15.83 -22.95
N LEU A 5 22.14 -14.79 -22.10
CA LEU A 5 20.93 -14.25 -21.47
C LEU A 5 20.06 -13.51 -22.51
N LYS A 6 20.65 -12.90 -23.55
CA LYS A 6 19.87 -12.17 -24.58
C LYS A 6 18.94 -13.06 -25.39
N SER A 7 19.22 -14.36 -25.51
CA SER A 7 18.37 -15.29 -26.26
C SER A 7 17.08 -15.67 -25.53
N TYR A 8 16.96 -15.38 -24.24
CA TYR A 8 15.76 -15.69 -23.47
C TYR A 8 14.76 -14.54 -23.54
N LEU A 9 13.67 -14.76 -24.29
CA LEU A 9 12.66 -13.75 -24.64
C LEU A 9 11.95 -13.08 -23.46
N ARG A 10 11.99 -13.69 -22.26
CA ARG A 10 11.17 -13.27 -21.09
C ARG A 10 11.97 -12.85 -19.86
N LYS A 11 13.30 -12.81 -19.92
CA LYS A 11 14.11 -12.46 -18.74
C LYS A 11 13.78 -11.08 -18.14
N ASP A 12 13.34 -10.15 -18.99
CA ASP A 12 12.99 -8.78 -18.59
C ASP A 12 11.62 -8.69 -17.91
N SER A 13 10.85 -9.79 -17.97
CA SER A 13 9.54 -9.96 -17.33
C SER A 13 9.63 -10.77 -16.03
N LEU A 14 10.83 -11.19 -15.61
CA LEU A 14 11.01 -11.90 -14.34
C LEU A 14 10.75 -10.95 -13.17
N GLN A 15 9.99 -11.40 -12.19
CA GLN A 15 9.59 -10.62 -11.02
C GLN A 15 10.38 -11.01 -9.79
N PRO A 16 10.80 -10.06 -8.94
CA PRO A 16 10.61 -8.60 -9.04
C PRO A 16 11.63 -7.86 -9.94
N LEU A 17 12.44 -8.57 -10.74
CA LEU A 17 13.53 -7.95 -11.52
C LEU A 17 13.06 -6.91 -12.55
N CYS A 18 11.84 -7.07 -13.07
CA CYS A 18 11.22 -6.15 -14.03
C CYS A 18 10.99 -4.75 -13.43
N GLU A 19 10.97 -4.64 -12.11
CA GLU A 19 10.84 -3.36 -11.43
C GLU A 19 12.15 -2.55 -11.47
N LEU A 20 13.30 -3.21 -11.59
CA LEU A 20 14.58 -2.52 -11.69
C LEU A 20 14.67 -1.72 -13.00
N SER A 21 15.43 -0.61 -12.96
CA SER A 21 15.76 0.16 -14.15
C SER A 21 16.48 -0.72 -15.17
N GLU A 22 16.42 -0.34 -16.46
CA GLU A 22 17.12 -1.10 -17.51
C GLU A 22 18.62 -1.25 -17.20
N ASN A 23 19.24 -0.20 -16.64
CA ASN A 23 20.65 -0.22 -16.24
C ASN A 23 20.93 -1.14 -15.06
N ASP A 24 20.10 -1.09 -14.01
CA ASP A 24 20.28 -1.92 -12.82
C ASP A 24 20.03 -3.39 -13.13
N ARG A 25 19.04 -3.65 -13.99
CA ARG A 25 18.74 -4.99 -14.47
C ARG A 25 19.86 -5.53 -15.35
N ASP A 26 20.42 -4.70 -16.22
CA ASP A 26 21.59 -5.06 -17.02
C ASP A 26 22.82 -5.33 -16.15
N TYR A 27 23.02 -4.56 -15.08
CA TYR A 27 24.09 -4.76 -14.12
C TYR A 27 23.88 -6.05 -13.32
N LEU A 28 22.66 -6.31 -12.84
CA LEU A 28 22.27 -7.54 -12.16
C LEU A 28 22.48 -8.76 -13.06
N PHE A 29 22.02 -8.70 -14.31
CA PHE A 29 22.19 -9.79 -15.27
C PHE A 29 23.64 -10.03 -15.66
N GLN A 30 24.51 -9.02 -15.63
CA GLN A 30 25.95 -9.21 -15.84
C GLN A 30 26.62 -9.99 -14.71
N HIS A 31 26.06 -9.93 -13.50
CA HIS A 31 26.58 -10.62 -12.31
C HIS A 31 25.80 -11.91 -11.99
N SER A 32 24.75 -12.21 -12.74
CA SER A 32 23.97 -13.44 -12.66
C SER A 32 24.63 -14.63 -13.37
N LYS A 33 24.25 -15.85 -12.99
CA LYS A 33 24.73 -17.09 -13.60
C LYS A 33 23.57 -17.84 -14.27
N ILE A 34 23.77 -18.32 -15.49
CA ILE A 34 22.85 -19.27 -16.11
C ILE A 34 23.44 -20.67 -15.98
N LYS A 35 22.63 -21.63 -15.53
CA LYS A 35 22.99 -23.05 -15.53
C LYS A 35 22.04 -23.82 -16.44
N SER A 36 22.59 -24.55 -17.40
CA SER A 36 21.84 -25.56 -18.15
C SER A 36 21.89 -26.88 -17.38
N LEU A 37 20.73 -27.48 -17.18
CA LEU A 37 20.53 -28.64 -16.32
C LEU A 37 19.88 -29.79 -17.09
N ALA A 38 20.24 -31.02 -16.72
CA ALA A 38 19.66 -32.23 -17.27
C ALA A 38 18.32 -32.57 -16.60
N PRO A 39 17.44 -33.36 -17.24
CA PRO A 39 16.26 -33.91 -16.60
C PRO A 39 16.62 -34.66 -15.32
N HIS A 40 15.70 -34.67 -14.37
CA HIS A 40 15.85 -35.26 -13.04
C HIS A 40 16.91 -34.59 -12.16
N THR A 41 17.36 -33.39 -12.51
CA THR A 41 18.20 -32.58 -11.62
C THR A 41 17.34 -32.00 -10.51
N LEU A 42 17.75 -32.24 -9.26
CA LEU A 42 17.16 -31.62 -8.09
C LEU A 42 17.81 -30.26 -7.87
N ILE A 43 16.99 -29.22 -7.72
CA ILE A 43 17.39 -27.86 -7.38
C ILE A 43 16.88 -27.61 -5.96
N THR A 44 17.70 -27.03 -5.11
CA THR A 44 17.35 -26.70 -3.72
C THR A 44 17.50 -25.20 -3.49
N PRO A 45 16.73 -24.61 -2.57
CA PRO A 45 16.91 -23.21 -2.20
C PRO A 45 18.31 -22.98 -1.62
N GLU A 46 18.98 -21.91 -2.08
CA GLU A 46 20.23 -21.42 -1.52
C GLU A 46 19.98 -20.05 -0.89
N GLN A 47 20.47 -19.84 0.34
CA GLN A 47 20.20 -18.62 1.11
C GLN A 47 20.67 -17.33 0.40
N ASP A 48 21.76 -17.40 -0.36
CA ASP A 48 22.35 -16.23 -1.02
C ASP A 48 21.91 -16.07 -2.49
N CYS A 49 21.01 -16.92 -3.01
CA CYS A 49 20.61 -16.92 -4.41
C CYS A 49 19.09 -16.87 -4.61
N ILE A 50 18.66 -16.10 -5.61
CA ILE A 50 17.30 -16.15 -6.16
C ILE A 50 17.37 -16.93 -7.47
N ILE A 51 16.55 -17.96 -7.60
CA ILE A 51 16.61 -18.89 -8.73
C ILE A 51 15.35 -18.74 -9.58
N TYR A 52 15.50 -18.59 -10.90
CA TYR A 52 14.39 -18.52 -11.85
C TYR A 52 14.48 -19.62 -12.90
N LEU A 53 13.33 -20.08 -13.38
CA LEU A 53 13.24 -20.99 -14.52
C LEU A 53 13.24 -20.18 -15.82
N LEU A 54 14.27 -20.35 -16.65
CA LEU A 54 14.33 -19.74 -17.98
C LEU A 54 13.78 -20.67 -19.07
N GLU A 55 13.97 -21.98 -18.92
CA GLU A 55 13.58 -22.98 -19.90
C GLU A 55 13.34 -24.34 -19.24
N GLY A 56 12.39 -25.10 -19.76
CA GLY A 56 12.08 -26.46 -19.33
C GLY A 56 10.79 -26.58 -18.51
N GLU A 57 10.64 -27.73 -17.87
CA GLU A 57 9.52 -28.13 -17.01
C GLU A 57 10.04 -28.53 -15.63
N ILE A 58 9.30 -28.17 -14.59
CA ILE A 58 9.69 -28.41 -13.21
C ILE A 58 8.52 -28.91 -12.36
N SER A 59 8.84 -29.71 -11.36
CA SER A 59 7.93 -30.14 -10.30
C SER A 59 8.44 -29.62 -8.96
N MET A 60 7.68 -28.77 -8.28
CA MET A 60 8.00 -28.28 -6.94
C MET A 60 7.69 -29.37 -5.92
N LEU A 61 8.58 -29.51 -4.94
CA LEU A 61 8.55 -30.52 -3.90
C LEU A 61 8.50 -29.86 -2.53
N SER A 62 7.71 -30.45 -1.62
CA SER A 62 7.73 -30.16 -0.19
C SER A 62 7.66 -31.47 0.59
N GLY A 63 8.62 -31.74 1.47
CA GLY A 63 8.67 -32.99 2.23
C GLY A 63 8.76 -34.24 1.35
N GLY A 64 9.29 -34.09 0.13
CA GLY A 64 9.41 -35.16 -0.86
C GLY A 64 8.13 -35.46 -1.68
N LEU A 65 7.05 -34.70 -1.49
CA LEU A 65 5.83 -34.79 -2.30
C LEU A 65 5.79 -33.69 -3.35
N VAL A 66 5.28 -34.01 -4.54
CA VAL A 66 5.05 -33.00 -5.58
C VAL A 66 3.83 -32.18 -5.21
N ILE A 67 4.04 -30.87 -5.03
CA ILE A 67 2.97 -29.93 -4.69
C ILE A 67 2.50 -29.12 -5.91
N GLU A 68 3.39 -28.86 -6.87
CA GLU A 68 3.10 -28.05 -8.05
C GLU A 68 3.91 -28.53 -9.26
N LYS A 69 3.38 -28.35 -10.48
CA LYS A 69 4.11 -28.57 -11.74
C LYS A 69 3.82 -27.44 -12.71
N PHE A 70 4.87 -26.92 -13.34
CA PHE A 70 4.74 -25.88 -14.36
C PHE A 70 5.93 -25.91 -15.32
N ASN A 71 5.79 -25.22 -16.45
CA ASN A 71 6.83 -25.03 -17.44
C ASN A 71 7.21 -23.54 -17.58
N HIS A 72 8.34 -23.28 -18.23
CA HIS A 72 8.90 -21.94 -18.43
C HIS A 72 7.98 -20.94 -19.18
N ALA A 73 6.99 -21.41 -19.95
CA ALA A 73 6.02 -20.54 -20.61
C ALA A 73 4.86 -20.13 -19.69
N ASP A 74 4.64 -20.85 -18.59
CA ASP A 74 3.59 -20.57 -17.62
C ASP A 74 3.88 -19.31 -16.82
N ARG A 75 2.81 -18.63 -16.38
CA ARG A 75 2.92 -17.39 -15.60
C ARG A 75 3.72 -17.59 -14.30
N ARG A 76 3.61 -18.76 -13.66
CA ARG A 76 4.35 -19.15 -12.45
C ARG A 76 5.87 -19.07 -12.62
N ALA A 77 6.39 -19.29 -13.84
CA ALA A 77 7.82 -19.23 -14.13
C ALA A 77 8.40 -17.80 -14.16
N LEU A 78 7.55 -16.77 -14.09
CA LEU A 78 8.00 -15.38 -13.98
C LEU A 78 8.46 -15.03 -12.56
N ALA A 79 7.99 -15.76 -11.54
CA ALA A 79 8.45 -15.62 -10.17
C ALA A 79 9.67 -16.51 -9.88
N ALA A 80 10.37 -16.23 -8.78
CA ALA A 80 11.43 -17.10 -8.30
C ALA A 80 10.89 -18.52 -8.03
N LEU A 81 11.74 -19.53 -8.25
CA LEU A 81 11.42 -20.92 -7.98
C LEU A 81 11.11 -21.11 -6.49
N PHE A 82 12.01 -20.63 -5.63
CA PHE A 82 11.89 -20.75 -4.19
C PHE A 82 11.65 -19.38 -3.56
N ASN A 83 10.67 -19.31 -2.67
CA ASN A 83 10.48 -18.21 -1.73
C ASN A 83 10.65 -18.76 -0.30
N GLU A 84 11.16 -17.94 0.63
CA GLU A 84 11.44 -18.38 2.02
C GLU A 84 10.18 -18.82 2.79
N GLU A 85 9.00 -18.41 2.31
CA GLU A 85 7.71 -18.69 2.96
C GLU A 85 6.98 -19.92 2.40
N LYS A 86 7.25 -20.30 1.14
CA LYS A 86 6.68 -21.53 0.57
C LYS A 86 7.50 -22.67 1.15
N GLN A 87 6.87 -23.61 1.86
CA GLN A 87 7.52 -24.81 2.44
C GLN A 87 8.13 -25.77 1.38
N GLU A 88 8.41 -25.26 0.18
CA GLU A 88 9.09 -25.89 -0.94
C GLU A 88 10.57 -26.06 -0.62
N ASP A 89 10.96 -27.31 -0.39
CA ASP A 89 12.34 -27.65 -0.04
C ASP A 89 13.18 -28.05 -1.26
N ALA A 90 12.53 -28.37 -2.39
CA ALA A 90 13.23 -28.65 -3.64
C ALA A 90 12.36 -28.48 -4.89
N ALA A 91 13.02 -28.39 -6.05
CA ALA A 91 12.37 -28.40 -7.35
C ALA A 91 13.07 -29.42 -8.24
N LEU A 92 12.29 -30.31 -8.86
CA LEU A 92 12.80 -31.35 -9.74
C LEU A 92 12.56 -30.95 -11.19
N LEU A 93 13.63 -30.77 -11.94
CA LEU A 93 13.55 -30.53 -13.38
C LEU A 93 13.07 -31.81 -14.07
N THR A 94 11.93 -31.78 -14.75
CA THR A 94 11.37 -32.96 -15.45
C THR A 94 11.79 -33.04 -16.92
N SER A 95 12.35 -31.96 -17.46
CA SER A 95 12.92 -31.89 -18.81
C SER A 95 14.36 -31.37 -18.78
N HIS A 96 15.01 -31.28 -19.95
CA HIS A 96 16.15 -30.37 -20.08
C HIS A 96 15.67 -28.94 -19.86
N GLY A 97 16.49 -28.13 -19.20
CA GLY A 97 16.10 -26.77 -18.88
C GLY A 97 17.27 -25.87 -18.51
N ALA A 98 16.97 -24.60 -18.33
CA ALA A 98 17.93 -23.58 -17.93
C ALA A 98 17.37 -22.81 -16.75
N ILE A 99 18.22 -22.54 -15.77
CA ILE A 99 17.90 -21.68 -14.63
C ILE A 99 18.80 -20.46 -14.60
N LEU A 100 18.27 -19.37 -14.06
CA LEU A 100 19.00 -18.16 -13.76
C LEU A 100 19.20 -18.07 -12.25
N GLU A 101 20.44 -17.93 -11.81
CA GLU A 101 20.80 -17.68 -10.42
C GLU A 101 21.26 -16.23 -10.28
N ILE A 102 20.64 -15.53 -9.34
CA ILE A 102 20.90 -14.13 -9.05
C ILE A 102 21.37 -14.03 -7.60
N ASP A 103 22.43 -13.27 -7.38
CA ASP A 103 22.89 -12.96 -6.02
C ASP A 103 21.81 -12.13 -5.30
N ARG A 104 21.28 -12.69 -4.21
CA ARG A 104 20.18 -12.09 -3.44
C ARG A 104 20.59 -10.75 -2.84
N LYS A 105 21.79 -10.65 -2.26
CA LYS A 105 22.29 -9.41 -1.64
C LYS A 105 22.49 -8.31 -2.67
N LEU A 106 22.94 -8.66 -3.87
CA LEU A 106 23.06 -7.72 -4.98
C LEU A 106 21.69 -7.23 -5.45
N PHE A 107 20.74 -8.14 -5.61
CA PHE A 107 19.36 -7.77 -5.95
C PHE A 107 18.75 -6.86 -4.89
N GLU A 108 18.77 -7.28 -3.62
CA GLU A 108 18.27 -6.49 -2.48
C GLU A 108 19.00 -5.15 -2.37
N GLY A 109 20.30 -5.09 -2.65
CA GLY A 109 21.06 -3.84 -2.68
C GLY A 109 20.54 -2.85 -3.73
N LEU A 110 20.34 -3.30 -4.98
CA LEU A 110 19.81 -2.45 -6.06
C LEU A 110 18.34 -2.08 -5.84
N TYR A 111 17.56 -3.03 -5.33
CA TYR A 111 16.15 -2.87 -5.05
C TYR A 111 15.90 -1.91 -3.88
N ASN A 112 16.64 -2.10 -2.78
CA ASN A 112 16.61 -1.21 -1.63
C ASN A 112 17.26 0.13 -1.93
N GLN A 113 18.26 0.21 -2.81
CA GLN A 113 18.79 1.47 -3.28
C GLN A 113 17.72 2.25 -4.04
N ARG A 114 16.94 1.62 -4.92
CA ARG A 114 15.81 2.26 -5.59
C ARG A 114 14.71 2.70 -4.63
N ASN A 115 14.35 1.87 -3.65
CA ASN A 115 13.36 2.24 -2.63
C ASN A 115 13.88 3.31 -1.67
N ALA A 116 15.17 3.26 -1.35
CA ALA A 116 15.86 4.29 -0.60
C ALA A 116 16.09 5.56 -1.44
N GLU A 117 16.17 5.51 -2.77
CA GLU A 117 16.22 6.66 -3.69
C GLU A 117 14.82 7.25 -3.91
N SER A 118 13.78 6.44 -3.77
CA SER A 118 12.37 6.86 -3.62
C SER A 118 12.16 7.58 -2.27
N ALA A 119 12.87 7.17 -1.21
CA ALA A 119 12.84 7.81 0.12
C ALA A 119 13.90 8.92 0.33
N ALA A 120 15.00 8.90 -0.43
CA ALA A 120 16.13 9.81 -0.41
C ALA A 120 16.34 10.31 -1.84
N ILE A 121 15.57 11.35 -2.16
CA ILE A 121 15.49 12.00 -3.46
C ILE A 121 16.88 12.19 -4.08
N ASP A 122 17.22 11.31 -5.02
CA ASP A 122 18.38 11.48 -5.88
C ASP A 122 18.01 12.52 -6.95
N LYS A 123 18.78 13.60 -6.98
CA LYS A 123 18.46 14.75 -7.83
C LYS A 123 18.57 14.41 -9.30
N ASP A 124 19.34 13.38 -9.66
CA ASP A 124 19.72 13.10 -11.05
C ASP A 124 18.64 12.34 -11.86
N GLN A 125 17.61 11.78 -11.22
CA GLN A 125 16.49 11.09 -11.91
C GLN A 125 15.20 11.91 -12.06
N LEU A 126 15.10 13.04 -11.36
CA LEU A 126 13.94 13.93 -11.42
C LEU A 126 13.99 14.80 -12.68
N HIS A 127 12.85 15.04 -13.33
CA HIS A 127 12.75 16.08 -14.36
C HIS A 127 13.05 17.46 -13.74
N GLU A 128 13.56 18.40 -14.54
CA GLU A 128 13.99 19.72 -14.05
C GLU A 128 12.91 20.43 -13.20
N GLU A 129 11.64 20.30 -13.58
CA GLU A 129 10.49 20.85 -12.83
C GLU A 129 10.31 20.21 -11.44
N GLU A 130 10.48 18.89 -11.35
CA GLU A 130 10.31 18.13 -10.11
C GLU A 130 11.43 18.46 -9.12
N GLN A 131 12.67 18.59 -9.63
CA GLN A 131 13.81 19.08 -8.84
C GLN A 131 13.58 20.49 -8.32
N GLN A 132 13.07 21.39 -9.17
CA GLN A 132 12.76 22.77 -8.79
C GLN A 132 11.66 22.82 -7.74
N LEU A 133 10.57 22.07 -7.91
CA LEU A 133 9.51 21.98 -6.91
C LEU A 133 10.04 21.42 -5.60
N PHE A 134 10.82 20.35 -5.62
CA PHE A 134 11.41 19.77 -4.43
C PHE A 134 12.30 20.75 -3.67
N LEU A 135 13.21 21.43 -4.37
CA LEU A 135 14.10 22.43 -3.76
C LEU A 135 13.28 23.57 -3.15
N ARG A 136 12.26 24.05 -3.86
CA ARG A 136 11.36 25.10 -3.37
C ARG A 136 10.57 24.67 -2.14
N LEU A 137 10.00 23.47 -2.14
CA LEU A 137 9.30 22.91 -0.97
C LEU A 137 10.25 22.74 0.22
N ARG A 138 11.47 22.24 0.00
CA ARG A 138 12.49 22.15 1.06
C ARG A 138 12.87 23.51 1.61
N MET A 139 13.02 24.52 0.76
CA MET A 139 13.31 25.89 1.20
C MET A 139 12.12 26.47 1.97
N ALA A 140 10.91 26.31 1.44
CA ALA A 140 9.67 26.74 2.10
C ALA A 140 9.54 26.11 3.49
N LEU A 141 9.75 24.80 3.59
CA LEU A 141 9.75 24.06 4.86
C LEU A 141 10.82 24.58 5.84
N LYS A 142 12.06 24.81 5.39
CA LYS A 142 13.14 25.36 6.24
C LYS A 142 12.87 26.79 6.72
N SER A 143 12.15 27.56 5.91
CA SER A 143 11.83 28.97 6.19
C SER A 143 10.47 29.16 6.87
N ASP A 144 9.80 28.07 7.28
CA ASP A 144 8.46 28.06 7.87
C ASP A 144 7.38 28.74 6.99
N ASN A 145 7.62 28.74 5.67
CA ASN A 145 6.73 29.32 4.65
C ASN A 145 5.89 28.25 3.93
N LEU A 146 6.06 26.97 4.29
CA LEU A 146 5.18 25.91 3.80
C LEU A 146 3.99 25.78 4.76
N HIS A 147 2.79 26.03 4.25
CA HIS A 147 1.56 25.89 5.03
C HIS A 147 1.25 24.41 5.31
N MET A 148 1.83 23.88 6.40
CA MET A 148 1.50 22.55 6.89
C MET A 148 0.09 22.56 7.48
N PRO A 149 -0.76 21.59 7.12
CA PRO A 149 -2.07 21.47 7.74
C PRO A 149 -1.90 21.17 9.22
N ASN A 150 -2.74 21.79 10.05
CA ASN A 150 -2.85 21.44 11.46
C ASN A 150 -4.03 20.49 11.64
N LEU A 151 -3.88 19.48 12.50
CA LEU A 151 -5.02 18.64 12.86
C LEU A 151 -6.15 19.51 13.45
N PRO A 152 -7.41 19.29 13.03
CA PRO A 152 -8.55 19.94 13.66
C PRO A 152 -8.60 19.64 15.15
N GLU A 153 -9.10 20.58 15.96
CA GLU A 153 -9.13 20.45 17.43
C GLU A 153 -9.81 19.15 17.89
N ALA A 154 -10.90 18.76 17.23
CA ALA A 154 -11.57 17.49 17.51
C ALA A 154 -10.65 16.27 17.26
N ALA A 155 -9.93 16.24 16.13
CA ALA A 155 -8.99 15.18 15.80
C ALA A 155 -7.84 15.11 16.81
N LEU A 156 -7.28 16.26 17.22
CA LEU A 156 -6.24 16.34 18.24
C LEU A 156 -6.70 15.77 19.59
N LYS A 157 -7.89 16.17 20.05
CA LYS A 157 -8.46 15.68 21.31
C LYS A 157 -8.76 14.18 21.25
N ILE A 158 -9.28 13.69 20.13
CA ILE A 158 -9.54 12.25 19.95
C ILE A 158 -8.23 11.47 19.91
N ARG A 159 -7.20 11.97 19.22
CA ARG A 159 -5.88 11.32 19.19
C ARG A 159 -5.28 11.20 20.58
N GLN A 160 -5.33 12.27 21.39
CA GLN A 160 -4.87 12.23 22.78
C GLN A 160 -5.57 11.15 23.61
N VAL A 161 -6.78 10.80 23.21
CA VAL A 161 -7.70 9.86 23.86
C VAL A 161 -7.61 8.44 23.27
N ILE A 162 -7.20 8.29 22.00
CA ILE A 162 -6.92 6.98 21.36
C ILE A 162 -5.73 6.30 22.05
N ASN A 163 -4.67 7.06 22.36
CA ASN A 163 -3.44 6.50 22.94
C ASN A 163 -3.55 6.23 24.45
N GLN A 164 -4.74 6.33 25.04
CA GLN A 164 -4.96 6.13 26.47
C GLN A 164 -5.81 4.88 26.73
N PRO A 165 -5.27 3.86 27.44
CA PRO A 165 -5.95 2.58 27.65
C PRO A 165 -7.22 2.70 28.52
N ASP A 166 -7.32 3.73 29.37
CA ASP A 166 -8.39 3.88 30.37
C ASP A 166 -9.47 4.92 29.99
N VAL A 167 -9.52 5.33 28.72
CA VAL A 167 -10.48 6.36 28.30
C VAL A 167 -11.92 5.88 28.42
N THR A 168 -12.75 6.75 28.95
CA THR A 168 -14.17 6.51 29.12
C THR A 168 -14.98 6.97 27.91
N SER A 169 -16.10 6.29 27.62
CA SER A 169 -17.07 6.75 26.62
C SER A 169 -17.55 8.19 26.87
N ALA A 170 -17.53 8.65 28.13
CA ALA A 170 -17.97 9.99 28.50
C ALA A 170 -17.06 11.08 27.92
N GLU A 171 -15.74 10.85 27.92
CA GLU A 171 -14.75 11.80 27.38
C GLU A 171 -14.90 11.91 25.86
N ILE A 172 -15.08 10.78 25.17
CA ILE A 172 -15.33 10.75 23.72
C ILE A 172 -16.63 11.52 23.39
N ILE A 173 -17.70 11.28 24.14
CA ILE A 173 -18.98 11.99 23.97
C ILE A 173 -18.78 13.49 24.13
N GLN A 174 -18.04 13.94 25.15
CA GLN A 174 -17.78 15.36 25.37
C GLN A 174 -17.05 15.99 24.18
N ILE A 175 -16.02 15.32 23.66
CA ILE A 175 -15.26 15.82 22.50
C ILE A 175 -16.17 15.95 21.28
N VAL A 176 -16.92 14.90 20.94
CA VAL A 176 -17.84 14.90 19.80
C VAL A 176 -18.90 16.00 19.94
N GLN A 177 -19.43 16.20 21.14
CA GLN A 177 -20.47 17.20 21.43
C GLN A 177 -19.98 18.64 21.31
N THR A 178 -18.67 18.90 21.31
CA THR A 178 -18.13 20.26 21.07
C THR A 178 -18.31 20.72 19.62
N ASP A 179 -18.46 19.81 18.67
CA ASP A 179 -18.67 20.10 17.26
C ASP A 179 -20.06 19.57 16.80
N PRO A 180 -21.05 20.45 16.58
CA PRO A 180 -22.37 20.05 16.11
C PRO A 180 -22.38 19.31 14.76
N ALA A 181 -21.45 19.64 13.86
CA ALA A 181 -21.35 18.98 12.56
C ALA A 181 -20.79 17.56 12.73
N LEU A 182 -19.76 17.40 13.57
CA LEU A 182 -19.21 16.09 13.91
C LEU A 182 -20.24 15.21 14.64
N SER A 183 -20.97 15.79 15.59
CA SER A 183 -22.08 15.13 16.30
C SER A 183 -23.14 14.61 15.33
N ALA A 184 -23.57 15.45 14.38
CA ALA A 184 -24.57 15.07 13.39
C ALA A 184 -24.06 13.96 12.45
N ARG A 185 -22.79 14.03 12.03
CA ARG A 185 -22.18 12.98 11.21
C ARG A 185 -22.07 11.66 11.96
N LEU A 186 -21.59 11.65 13.20
CA LEU A 186 -21.50 10.43 14.01
C LEU A 186 -22.86 9.77 14.22
N ILE A 187 -23.91 10.57 14.47
CA ILE A 187 -25.29 10.05 14.57
C ILE A 187 -25.74 9.43 13.24
N LYS A 188 -25.43 10.06 12.10
CA LYS A 188 -25.74 9.48 10.79
C LYS A 188 -24.97 8.18 10.54
N VAL A 189 -23.70 8.10 10.92
CA VAL A 189 -22.90 6.87 10.85
C VAL A 189 -23.51 5.76 11.72
N ALA A 190 -23.90 6.06 12.96
CA ALA A 190 -24.57 5.10 13.84
C ALA A 190 -25.97 4.66 13.36
N ASN A 191 -26.51 5.31 12.33
CA ASN A 191 -27.75 4.93 11.66
C ASN A 191 -27.52 4.32 10.27
N SER A 192 -26.27 4.14 9.83
CA SER A 192 -25.98 3.50 8.56
C SER A 192 -26.34 2.00 8.60
N PRO A 193 -26.62 1.38 7.43
CA PRO A 193 -26.90 -0.05 7.35
C PRO A 193 -25.84 -0.92 8.06
N LEU A 194 -24.57 -0.52 7.95
CA LEU A 194 -23.43 -1.18 8.57
C LEU A 194 -23.56 -1.31 10.10
N TYR A 195 -24.16 -0.31 10.77
CA TYR A 195 -24.24 -0.27 12.23
C TYR A 195 -25.66 -0.40 12.81
N GLY A 196 -26.73 -0.29 12.01
CA GLY A 196 -28.08 -0.14 12.57
C GLY A 196 -29.25 -0.69 11.76
N THR A 197 -30.05 -1.56 12.42
CA THR A 197 -31.17 -2.30 11.79
C THR A 197 -32.54 -2.21 12.50
N TRP A 198 -32.68 -1.61 13.70
CA TRP A 198 -33.96 -1.68 14.45
C TRP A 198 -34.49 -0.40 15.13
N ARG A 199 -33.65 0.57 15.48
CA ARG A 199 -34.07 1.83 16.14
C ARG A 199 -33.17 2.98 15.72
N GLU A 200 -33.79 4.09 15.35
CA GLU A 200 -33.11 5.35 14.99
C GLU A 200 -32.38 5.96 16.21
N ILE A 201 -31.10 6.23 16.03
CA ILE A 201 -30.22 6.93 16.98
C ILE A 201 -30.41 8.44 16.81
N LYS A 202 -30.62 9.14 17.94
CA LYS A 202 -30.87 10.60 17.95
C LYS A 202 -29.88 11.40 18.80
N THR A 203 -29.00 10.71 19.53
CA THR A 203 -28.05 11.35 20.45
C THR A 203 -26.65 10.80 20.23
N VAL A 204 -25.63 11.63 20.49
CA VAL A 204 -24.22 11.21 20.46
C VAL A 204 -23.97 10.06 21.44
N ARG A 205 -24.57 10.12 22.63
CA ARG A 205 -24.45 9.06 23.64
C ARG A 205 -24.94 7.71 23.11
N ASP A 206 -26.10 7.70 22.45
CA ASP A 206 -26.64 6.48 21.84
C ASP A 206 -25.81 6.01 20.65
N ALA A 207 -25.22 6.94 19.88
CA ALA A 207 -24.29 6.63 18.81
C ALA A 207 -23.03 5.92 19.34
N VAL A 208 -22.37 6.48 20.37
CA VAL A 208 -21.20 5.87 21.00
C VAL A 208 -21.53 4.50 21.60
N ARG A 209 -22.71 4.35 22.20
CA ARG A 209 -23.16 3.05 22.74
C ARG A 209 -23.37 2.00 21.64
N ARG A 210 -23.82 2.41 20.45
CA ARG A 210 -24.05 1.50 19.32
C ARG A 210 -22.76 1.11 18.62
N LEU A 211 -21.92 2.10 18.32
CA LEU A 211 -20.66 1.90 17.62
C LEU A 211 -19.62 1.20 18.50
N GLY A 212 -19.69 1.44 19.82
CA GLY A 212 -18.61 1.09 20.73
C GLY A 212 -17.54 2.19 20.78
N GLN A 213 -16.60 2.07 21.72
CA GLN A 213 -15.59 3.11 21.94
C GLN A 213 -14.60 3.21 20.79
N GLU A 214 -14.07 2.08 20.33
CA GLU A 214 -13.00 2.05 19.32
C GLU A 214 -13.47 2.59 17.96
N ALA A 215 -14.55 2.03 17.43
CA ALA A 215 -15.18 2.55 16.21
C ALA A 215 -15.54 4.02 16.34
N THR A 216 -16.04 4.47 17.50
CA THR A 216 -16.33 5.90 17.71
C THR A 216 -15.06 6.74 17.59
N ARG A 217 -13.95 6.33 18.20
CA ARG A 217 -12.68 7.08 18.15
C ARG A 217 -12.22 7.22 16.70
N SER A 218 -12.09 6.11 15.99
CA SER A 218 -11.55 6.08 14.64
C SER A 218 -12.47 6.77 13.64
N LEU A 219 -13.78 6.52 13.68
CA LEU A 219 -14.73 7.24 12.83
C LEU A 219 -14.74 8.74 13.13
N THR A 220 -14.71 9.15 14.40
CA THR A 220 -14.72 10.57 14.74
C THR A 220 -13.42 11.24 14.32
N PHE A 221 -12.28 10.57 14.43
CA PHE A 221 -11.01 11.04 13.89
C PHE A 221 -11.09 11.19 12.37
N SER A 222 -11.55 10.15 11.66
CA SER A 222 -11.73 10.12 10.20
C SER A 222 -12.62 11.25 9.69
N LEU A 223 -13.78 11.46 10.33
CA LEU A 223 -14.71 12.54 10.01
C LEU A 223 -14.13 13.93 10.30
N SER A 224 -13.18 14.03 11.25
CA SER A 224 -12.48 15.27 11.57
C SER A 224 -11.41 15.60 10.53
N VAL A 225 -10.57 14.64 10.15
CA VAL A 225 -9.48 14.85 9.18
C VAL A 225 -9.98 15.13 7.76
N ARG A 226 -11.25 14.83 7.43
CA ARG A 226 -11.91 15.31 6.21
C ARG A 226 -11.73 16.81 5.96
N GLN A 227 -11.62 17.62 7.02
CA GLN A 227 -11.40 19.07 6.89
C GLN A 227 -10.04 19.43 6.27
N LEU A 228 -9.06 18.52 6.32
CA LEU A 228 -7.73 18.70 5.74
C LEU A 228 -7.75 18.61 4.21
N PHE A 229 -8.70 17.88 3.64
CA PHE A 229 -8.89 17.73 2.20
C PHE A 229 -9.73 18.87 1.59
N ARG A 230 -9.60 20.09 2.10
CA ARG A 230 -10.31 21.26 1.57
C ARG A 230 -9.39 22.06 0.65
N ALA A 231 -9.80 22.17 -0.61
CA ALA A 231 -9.13 23.03 -1.58
C ALA A 231 -9.42 24.51 -1.31
N LYS A 232 -8.38 25.34 -1.44
CA LYS A 232 -8.48 26.81 -1.34
C LYS A 232 -8.97 27.44 -2.64
N SER A 233 -8.57 26.89 -3.79
CA SER A 233 -8.95 27.36 -5.12
C SER A 233 -9.65 26.27 -5.95
N SER A 234 -10.29 26.69 -7.05
CA SER A 234 -10.83 25.76 -8.05
C SER A 234 -9.77 25.04 -8.87
N LEU A 235 -8.52 25.52 -8.88
CA LEU A 235 -7.44 24.98 -9.72
C LEU A 235 -6.98 23.60 -9.25
N ILE A 236 -6.81 23.44 -7.94
CA ILE A 236 -6.38 22.18 -7.30
C ILE A 236 -7.54 21.35 -6.73
N LYS A 237 -8.78 21.88 -6.82
CA LYS A 237 -9.96 21.27 -6.20
C LYS A 237 -10.15 19.83 -6.67
N HIS A 238 -10.02 19.60 -7.97
CA HIS A 238 -10.18 18.28 -8.55
C HIS A 238 -9.14 17.29 -8.01
N GLN A 239 -7.87 17.70 -7.90
CA GLN A 239 -6.78 16.86 -7.42
C GLN A 239 -6.94 16.52 -5.94
N ILE A 240 -7.33 17.48 -5.10
CA ILE A 240 -7.61 17.21 -3.68
C ILE A 240 -8.82 16.26 -3.54
N GLU A 241 -9.88 16.46 -4.33
CA GLU A 241 -11.04 15.57 -4.33
C GLU A 241 -10.66 14.15 -4.77
N GLN A 242 -9.79 14.00 -5.77
CA GLN A 242 -9.27 12.69 -6.19
C GLN A 242 -8.47 11.99 -5.09
N VAL A 243 -7.55 12.72 -4.43
CA VAL A 243 -6.76 12.17 -3.32
C VAL A 243 -7.67 11.74 -2.16
N TYR A 244 -8.68 12.55 -1.84
CA TYR A 244 -9.65 12.21 -0.79
C TYR A 244 -10.48 10.98 -1.16
N GLU A 245 -11.05 10.96 -2.37
CA GLU A 245 -11.86 9.83 -2.83
C GLU A 245 -11.06 8.52 -2.80
N GLU A 246 -9.83 8.51 -3.29
CA GLU A 246 -8.97 7.33 -3.23
C GLU A 246 -8.67 6.92 -1.78
N SER A 247 -8.33 7.88 -0.91
CA SER A 247 -8.08 7.60 0.52
C SER A 247 -9.30 6.96 1.20
N ILE A 248 -10.51 7.38 0.84
CA ILE A 248 -11.76 6.79 1.36
C ILE A 248 -11.96 5.35 0.87
N HIS A 249 -11.66 5.06 -0.40
CA HIS A 249 -11.80 3.70 -0.94
C HIS A 249 -10.76 2.76 -0.30
N VAL A 250 -9.51 3.20 -0.22
CA VAL A 250 -8.42 2.44 0.42
C VAL A 250 -8.71 2.22 1.90
N SER A 251 -9.20 3.24 2.61
CA SER A 251 -9.64 3.15 4.01
C SER A 251 -10.74 2.11 4.23
N ALA A 252 -11.77 2.12 3.39
CA ALA A 252 -12.85 1.14 3.46
C ALA A 252 -12.37 -0.29 3.15
N LEU A 253 -11.54 -0.45 2.11
CA LEU A 253 -10.94 -1.73 1.78
C LEU A 253 -10.05 -2.25 2.91
N ALA A 254 -9.19 -1.40 3.46
CA ALA A 254 -8.30 -1.75 4.57
C ALA A 254 -9.08 -2.24 5.80
N TYR A 255 -10.16 -1.55 6.16
CA TYR A 255 -11.05 -1.97 7.25
C TYR A 255 -11.61 -3.37 7.00
N VAL A 256 -12.20 -3.60 5.82
CA VAL A 256 -12.87 -4.85 5.50
C VAL A 256 -11.87 -5.99 5.33
N ILE A 257 -10.71 -5.76 4.69
CA ILE A 257 -9.63 -6.75 4.61
C ILE A 257 -9.20 -7.17 6.01
N THR A 258 -9.01 -6.21 6.91
CA THR A 258 -8.58 -6.51 8.29
C THR A 258 -9.61 -7.37 9.01
N LEU A 259 -10.92 -7.05 8.90
CA LEU A 259 -11.98 -7.83 9.54
C LEU A 259 -12.03 -9.30 9.10
N HIS A 260 -11.68 -9.58 7.85
CA HIS A 260 -11.86 -10.92 7.26
C HIS A 260 -10.54 -11.71 7.14
N GLN A 261 -9.39 -11.03 7.03
CA GLN A 261 -8.11 -11.64 6.68
C GLN A 261 -6.97 -11.35 7.68
N ALA A 262 -7.17 -10.45 8.65
CA ALA A 262 -6.13 -10.09 9.62
C ALA A 262 -6.75 -9.74 10.99
N ASP A 263 -7.38 -10.71 11.63
CA ASP A 263 -8.09 -10.54 12.92
C ASP A 263 -7.18 -10.17 14.10
N HIS A 264 -5.86 -10.38 13.94
CA HIS A 264 -4.83 -9.95 14.88
C HIS A 264 -4.53 -8.45 14.82
N LEU A 265 -4.98 -7.75 13.78
CA LEU A 265 -4.85 -6.30 13.64
C LEU A 265 -6.16 -5.59 13.99
N ASP A 266 -6.04 -4.37 14.51
CA ASP A 266 -7.22 -3.51 14.71
C ASP A 266 -7.69 -2.92 13.37
N ALA A 267 -8.87 -3.34 12.91
CA ALA A 267 -9.48 -2.86 11.67
C ALA A 267 -9.69 -1.34 11.65
N GLU A 268 -9.90 -0.72 12.81
CA GLU A 268 -10.09 0.72 12.91
C GLU A 268 -8.79 1.50 12.75
N GLN A 269 -7.66 0.92 13.16
CA GLN A 269 -6.33 1.46 12.86
C GLN A 269 -6.00 1.31 11.37
N ALA A 270 -6.38 0.18 10.75
CA ALA A 270 -6.23 -0.02 9.30
C ALA A 270 -7.08 0.96 8.48
N LEU A 271 -8.32 1.21 8.90
CA LEU A 271 -9.19 2.24 8.34
C LEU A 271 -8.49 3.60 8.39
N LEU A 272 -7.92 3.96 9.54
CA LEU A 272 -7.23 5.22 9.72
C LEU A 272 -5.98 5.32 8.84
N ALA A 273 -5.17 4.26 8.78
CA ALA A 273 -3.97 4.19 7.94
C ALA A 273 -4.33 4.41 6.46
N GLY A 274 -5.39 3.76 5.97
CA GLY A 274 -5.87 3.95 4.61
C GLY A 274 -6.40 5.36 4.33
N LEU A 275 -6.98 6.04 5.32
CA LEU A 275 -7.42 7.43 5.16
C LEU A 275 -6.26 8.42 5.13
N LEU A 276 -5.19 8.15 5.88
CA LEU A 276 -4.06 9.07 6.05
C LEU A 276 -2.92 8.83 5.05
N HIS A 277 -2.87 7.70 4.36
CA HIS A 277 -1.70 7.29 3.56
C HIS A 277 -1.26 8.34 2.50
N LYS A 278 -2.19 9.13 1.95
CA LYS A 278 -1.88 10.20 0.96
C LYS A 278 -1.88 11.61 1.52
N LEU A 279 -1.96 11.78 2.84
CA LEU A 279 -2.16 13.12 3.41
C LEU A 279 -0.97 14.07 3.17
N GLY A 280 0.24 13.55 3.01
CA GLY A 280 1.44 14.32 2.61
C GLY A 280 1.35 14.96 1.22
N MET A 281 0.36 14.60 0.40
CA MET A 281 0.09 15.26 -0.89
C MET A 281 -0.57 16.63 -0.72
N ILE A 282 -1.29 16.87 0.38
CA ILE A 282 -2.07 18.10 0.59
C ILE A 282 -1.19 19.36 0.70
N PRO A 283 -0.09 19.39 1.47
CA PRO A 283 0.81 20.55 1.49
C PRO A 283 1.43 20.84 0.11
N ILE A 284 1.73 19.80 -0.68
CA ILE A 284 2.28 19.95 -2.03
C ILE A 284 1.25 20.64 -2.94
N LEU A 285 0.02 20.14 -2.95
CA LEU A 285 -1.07 20.70 -3.76
C LEU A 285 -1.35 22.16 -3.38
N ASN A 286 -1.39 22.47 -2.08
CA ASN A 286 -1.56 23.85 -1.61
C ASN A 286 -0.39 24.76 -2.02
N TYR A 287 0.85 24.25 -1.99
CA TYR A 287 2.01 25.03 -2.40
C TYR A 287 1.99 25.33 -3.91
N VAL A 288 1.61 24.34 -4.73
CA VAL A 288 1.43 24.52 -6.17
C VAL A 288 0.32 25.53 -6.47
N ASP A 289 -0.77 25.51 -5.70
CA ASP A 289 -1.87 26.48 -5.80
C ASP A 289 -1.41 27.91 -5.48
N ASP A 290 -0.65 28.06 -4.40
CA ASP A 290 -0.10 29.34 -3.95
C ASP A 290 0.99 29.88 -4.93
N ASN A 291 1.52 29.03 -5.82
CA ASN A 291 2.62 29.35 -6.74
C ASN A 291 2.34 28.87 -8.18
N PRO A 292 1.42 29.53 -8.92
CA PRO A 292 1.05 29.11 -10.27
C PRO A 292 2.25 29.15 -11.22
N GLY A 293 2.33 28.16 -12.11
CA GLY A 293 3.38 28.04 -13.13
C GLY A 293 4.66 27.31 -12.68
N ILE A 294 4.72 26.81 -11.43
CA ILE A 294 5.83 25.93 -11.00
C ILE A 294 5.80 24.58 -11.72
N ILE A 295 4.61 24.06 -11.99
CA ILE A 295 4.44 22.80 -12.71
C ILE A 295 3.73 23.06 -14.03
N SER A 296 4.29 22.56 -15.13
CA SER A 296 3.75 22.80 -16.47
C SER A 296 2.72 21.74 -16.90
N SER A 297 2.75 20.55 -16.31
CA SER A 297 1.91 19.42 -16.70
C SER A 297 1.31 18.63 -15.53
N THR A 298 0.15 18.03 -15.74
CA THR A 298 -0.50 17.13 -14.77
C THR A 298 0.37 15.91 -14.44
N GLN A 299 1.14 15.40 -15.41
CA GLN A 299 2.02 14.25 -15.21
C GLN A 299 3.20 14.59 -14.28
N SER A 300 3.85 15.75 -14.49
CA SER A 300 4.91 16.26 -13.60
C SER A 300 4.37 16.46 -12.17
N LEU A 301 3.13 16.94 -12.03
CA LEU A 301 2.47 17.07 -10.73
C LEU A 301 2.28 15.71 -10.06
N GLN A 302 1.72 14.72 -10.75
CA GLN A 302 1.49 13.39 -10.18
C GLN A 302 2.77 12.72 -9.69
N LYS A 303 3.84 12.74 -10.49
CA LYS A 303 5.14 12.21 -10.08
C LYS A 303 5.70 12.94 -8.86
N SER A 304 5.60 14.27 -8.86
CA SER A 304 6.02 15.09 -7.72
C SER A 304 5.21 14.77 -6.45
N LEU A 305 3.90 14.52 -6.57
CA LEU A 305 3.08 14.16 -5.43
C LEU A 305 3.53 12.84 -4.81
N VAL A 306 3.80 11.81 -5.62
CA VAL A 306 4.29 10.52 -5.13
C VAL A 306 5.63 10.70 -4.42
N ASN A 307 6.63 11.26 -5.10
CA ASN A 307 8.01 11.33 -4.60
C ASN A 307 8.18 12.26 -3.39
N LEU A 308 7.36 13.30 -3.27
CA LEU A 308 7.51 14.32 -2.22
C LEU A 308 6.54 14.12 -1.05
N SER A 309 5.53 13.26 -1.20
CA SER A 309 4.54 13.03 -0.14
C SER A 309 5.15 12.37 1.09
N VAL A 310 6.01 11.37 0.93
CA VAL A 310 6.63 10.61 2.03
C VAL A 310 7.35 11.52 3.04
N PRO A 311 8.31 12.37 2.67
CA PRO A 311 9.00 13.22 3.64
C PRO A 311 8.06 14.22 4.33
N LEU A 312 7.02 14.71 3.63
CA LEU A 312 6.03 15.62 4.22
C LEU A 312 5.08 14.88 5.17
N SER A 313 4.62 13.69 4.81
CA SER A 313 3.84 12.81 5.68
C SER A 313 4.63 12.51 6.96
N ARG A 314 5.93 12.18 6.86
CA ARG A 314 6.77 11.93 8.04
C ARG A 314 6.79 13.13 9.00
N ILE A 315 6.98 14.34 8.47
CA ILE A 315 6.98 15.57 9.27
C ILE A 315 5.62 15.78 9.94
N MET A 316 4.52 15.65 9.18
CA MET A 316 3.16 15.83 9.69
C MET A 316 2.86 14.83 10.80
N PHE A 317 3.11 13.55 10.57
CA PHE A 317 2.78 12.49 11.51
C PHE A 317 3.66 12.57 12.77
N SER A 318 4.93 12.96 12.62
CA SER A 318 5.81 13.23 13.77
C SER A 318 5.31 14.40 14.62
N GLN A 319 4.96 15.53 13.98
CA GLN A 319 4.37 16.69 14.67
C GLN A 319 3.05 16.35 15.37
N TRP A 320 2.32 15.40 14.78
CA TRP A 320 1.06 14.92 15.31
C TRP A 320 1.21 13.71 16.22
N HIS A 321 2.43 13.28 16.57
CA HIS A 321 2.66 12.16 17.47
C HIS A 321 1.88 10.89 17.11
N PHE A 322 1.85 10.54 15.82
CA PHE A 322 1.40 9.23 15.37
C PHE A 322 2.46 8.17 15.67
N ASP A 323 2.01 6.94 15.87
CA ASP A 323 2.89 5.80 16.12
C ASP A 323 3.66 5.39 14.86
N GLU A 324 4.80 4.73 15.05
CA GLU A 324 5.71 4.30 13.97
C GLU A 324 5.01 3.45 12.90
N ALA A 325 3.98 2.69 13.25
CA ALA A 325 3.19 1.91 12.29
C ALA A 325 2.58 2.78 11.18
N PHE A 326 2.14 4.00 11.48
CA PHE A 326 1.60 4.93 10.48
C PHE A 326 2.68 5.55 9.61
N LEU A 327 3.88 5.75 10.16
CA LEU A 327 5.05 6.20 9.40
C LEU A 327 5.49 5.14 8.40
N GLU A 328 5.56 3.89 8.85
CA GLU A 328 5.90 2.74 8.02
C GLU A 328 4.91 2.55 6.86
N VAL A 329 3.60 2.78 7.10
CA VAL A 329 2.59 2.79 6.04
C VAL A 329 2.91 3.82 4.96
N VAL A 330 3.18 5.07 5.31
CA VAL A 330 3.43 6.11 4.29
C VAL A 330 4.76 5.93 3.56
N GLU A 331 5.71 5.23 4.17
CA GLU A 331 7.03 4.97 3.58
C GLU A 331 7.02 3.77 2.64
N SER A 332 6.26 2.74 2.99
CA SER A 332 6.38 1.42 2.36
C SER A 332 5.15 0.99 1.57
N CYS A 333 4.01 1.69 1.64
CA CYS A 333 2.78 1.27 0.95
C CYS A 333 2.81 1.35 -0.59
N GLU A 334 3.87 1.90 -1.19
CA GLU A 334 4.12 1.87 -2.64
C GLU A 334 5.01 0.68 -3.06
N ASN A 335 5.57 -0.08 -2.11
CA ASN A 335 6.39 -1.25 -2.37
C ASN A 335 5.52 -2.50 -2.52
N TRP A 336 5.01 -2.76 -3.73
CA TRP A 336 4.08 -3.88 -4.02
C TRP A 336 4.63 -5.27 -3.69
N TYR A 337 5.95 -5.44 -3.69
CA TYR A 337 6.63 -6.72 -3.42
C TYR A 337 7.24 -6.76 -2.03
N ARG A 338 6.84 -5.84 -1.14
CA ARG A 338 7.21 -5.90 0.27
C ARG A 338 6.78 -7.25 0.84
N ASP A 339 7.74 -7.92 1.45
CA ASP A 339 7.50 -9.15 2.19
C ASP A 339 8.30 -9.15 3.50
N THR A 340 7.58 -9.22 4.62
CA THR A 340 8.12 -9.11 5.98
C THR A 340 7.89 -10.37 6.82
N GLY A 341 7.46 -11.47 6.21
CA GLY A 341 7.12 -12.70 6.92
C GLY A 341 5.64 -13.05 6.85
N GLU A 342 5.28 -14.20 7.43
CA GLU A 342 3.94 -14.82 7.33
C GLU A 342 2.79 -13.95 7.90
N SER A 343 3.06 -13.09 8.89
CA SER A 343 2.01 -12.28 9.53
C SER A 343 1.90 -10.91 8.88
N ALA A 344 0.71 -10.60 8.37
CA ALA A 344 0.42 -9.29 7.78
C ALA A 344 0.49 -8.17 8.83
N ASP A 345 1.08 -7.03 8.45
CA ASP A 345 1.01 -5.79 9.21
C ASP A 345 0.16 -4.72 8.49
N TYR A 346 0.02 -3.54 9.09
CA TYR A 346 -0.77 -2.45 8.50
C TYR A 346 -0.29 -2.01 7.12
N VAL A 347 1.00 -2.13 6.80
CA VAL A 347 1.49 -1.80 5.46
C VAL A 347 0.96 -2.80 4.46
N ASP A 348 1.00 -4.09 4.78
CA ASP A 348 0.46 -5.15 3.91
C ASP A 348 -1.04 -4.95 3.65
N ILE A 349 -1.80 -4.56 4.68
CA ILE A 349 -3.22 -4.20 4.53
C ILE A 349 -3.41 -3.02 3.56
N ILE A 350 -2.61 -1.95 3.69
CA ILE A 350 -2.75 -0.78 2.80
C ILE A 350 -2.31 -1.11 1.37
N ILE A 351 -1.26 -1.90 1.19
CA ILE A 351 -0.83 -2.39 -0.13
C ILE A 351 -1.96 -3.19 -0.77
N ALA A 352 -2.53 -4.17 -0.07
CA ALA A 352 -3.65 -4.97 -0.55
C ALA A 352 -4.88 -4.12 -0.89
N ALA A 353 -5.25 -3.17 -0.02
CA ALA A 353 -6.36 -2.25 -0.26
C ALA A 353 -6.15 -1.41 -1.52
N LYS A 354 -4.94 -0.89 -1.74
CA LYS A 354 -4.61 -0.12 -2.94
C LYS A 354 -4.63 -1.00 -4.20
N LEU A 355 -4.08 -2.21 -4.15
CA LEU A 355 -4.12 -3.15 -5.27
C LEU A 355 -5.55 -3.47 -5.69
N LEU A 356 -6.41 -3.82 -4.74
CA LEU A 356 -7.83 -4.08 -5.00
C LEU A 356 -8.54 -2.83 -5.53
N PHE A 357 -8.25 -1.64 -5.00
CA PHE A 357 -8.78 -0.39 -5.53
C PHE A 357 -8.39 -0.18 -7.00
N MET A 358 -7.12 -0.38 -7.34
CA MET A 358 -6.60 -0.23 -8.70
C MET A 358 -7.16 -1.29 -9.65
N GLN A 359 -7.21 -2.56 -9.22
CA GLN A 359 -7.78 -3.67 -9.98
C GLN A 359 -9.23 -3.39 -10.37
N ASN A 360 -10.06 -2.98 -9.41
CA ASN A 360 -11.47 -2.70 -9.65
C ASN A 360 -11.73 -1.50 -10.56
N ARG A 361 -10.75 -0.63 -10.73
CA ARG A 361 -10.82 0.51 -11.65
C ARG A 361 -10.07 0.28 -12.97
N ASN A 362 -9.52 -0.91 -13.18
CA ASN A 362 -8.63 -1.22 -14.31
C ASN A 362 -7.46 -0.21 -14.43
N LEU A 363 -6.87 0.13 -13.28
CA LEU A 363 -5.73 1.05 -13.16
C LEU A 363 -4.41 0.34 -12.86
N LEU A 364 -4.44 -0.98 -12.65
CA LEU A 364 -3.22 -1.78 -12.52
C LEU A 364 -2.46 -1.80 -13.85
N ASP A 365 -1.16 -1.62 -13.77
CA ASP A 365 -0.25 -1.81 -14.90
C ASP A 365 -0.23 -3.30 -15.27
N ASP A 366 -0.31 -3.61 -16.58
CA ASP A 366 -0.27 -4.99 -17.10
C ASP A 366 1.02 -5.74 -16.71
N SER A 367 2.08 -5.01 -16.33
CA SER A 367 3.34 -5.59 -15.81
C SER A 367 3.24 -6.10 -14.37
N ILE A 368 2.26 -5.62 -13.59
CA ILE A 368 2.03 -6.07 -12.22
C ILE A 368 1.17 -7.34 -12.27
N LEU A 369 1.77 -8.45 -11.87
CA LEU A 369 1.05 -9.72 -11.79
C LEU A 369 0.41 -9.83 -10.40
N PHE A 370 -0.84 -9.37 -10.29
CA PHE A 370 -1.60 -9.34 -9.03
C PHE A 370 -1.46 -10.65 -8.23
N ASP A 371 -1.73 -11.79 -8.87
CA ASP A 371 -1.76 -13.11 -8.21
C ASP A 371 -0.40 -13.57 -7.62
N SER A 372 0.71 -12.93 -7.99
CA SER A 372 2.05 -13.27 -7.48
C SER A 372 2.61 -12.27 -6.46
N LEU A 373 1.82 -11.28 -6.04
CA LEU A 373 2.24 -10.32 -5.03
C LEU A 373 2.19 -10.94 -3.63
N PRO A 374 3.20 -10.72 -2.76
CA PRO A 374 3.25 -11.33 -1.43
C PRO A 374 1.98 -11.09 -0.60
N VAL A 375 1.43 -9.88 -0.65
CA VAL A 375 0.21 -9.51 0.09
C VAL A 375 -1.04 -10.28 -0.36
N VAL A 376 -1.09 -10.75 -1.61
CA VAL A 376 -2.23 -11.51 -2.13
C VAL A 376 -2.26 -12.91 -1.55
N GLU A 377 -1.09 -13.54 -1.43
CA GLU A 377 -0.91 -14.83 -0.75
C GLU A 377 -1.11 -14.68 0.76
N LYS A 378 -0.42 -13.72 1.38
CA LYS A 378 -0.43 -13.47 2.82
C LYS A 378 -1.82 -13.18 3.39
N LEU A 379 -2.66 -12.47 2.65
CA LEU A 379 -4.03 -12.11 3.06
C LEU A 379 -5.10 -12.97 2.38
N ASN A 380 -4.69 -14.05 1.70
CA ASN A 380 -5.58 -14.98 1.02
C ASN A 380 -6.67 -14.27 0.17
N LEU A 381 -6.26 -13.36 -0.71
CA LEU A 381 -7.19 -12.50 -1.46
C LEU A 381 -7.81 -13.18 -2.71
N LEU A 382 -7.49 -14.45 -2.96
CA LEU A 382 -7.95 -15.21 -4.13
C LEU A 382 -8.74 -16.49 -3.78
N ASP A 383 -8.51 -17.15 -2.63
CA ASP A 383 -9.19 -18.42 -2.32
C ASP A 383 -10.42 -18.20 -1.44
N PHE A 384 -11.56 -17.91 -2.09
CA PHE A 384 -12.88 -17.92 -1.45
C PHE A 384 -13.69 -19.17 -1.85
N ASP A 385 -14.66 -19.56 -1.00
CA ASP A 385 -15.49 -20.78 -1.09
C ASP A 385 -16.13 -21.07 -2.47
N LYS A 386 -16.11 -20.11 -3.40
CA LYS A 386 -16.63 -20.26 -4.76
C LYS A 386 -15.52 -19.99 -5.79
N PRO A 387 -15.29 -20.91 -6.76
CA PRO A 387 -14.34 -20.70 -7.85
C PRO A 387 -14.65 -19.41 -8.61
N GLY A 388 -13.66 -18.51 -8.70
CA GLY A 388 -13.76 -17.23 -9.41
C GLY A 388 -14.41 -16.09 -8.63
N LEU A 389 -14.66 -16.24 -7.32
CA LEU A 389 -15.06 -15.14 -6.44
C LEU A 389 -13.79 -14.53 -5.81
N ASP A 390 -13.45 -13.30 -6.18
CA ASP A 390 -12.38 -12.55 -5.51
C ASP A 390 -12.89 -11.89 -4.20
N PHE A 391 -11.96 -11.49 -3.33
CA PHE A 391 -12.28 -10.83 -2.06
C PHE A 391 -13.23 -9.64 -2.24
N TYR A 392 -12.96 -8.83 -3.29
CA TYR A 392 -13.74 -7.63 -3.54
C TYR A 392 -15.20 -7.94 -3.82
N THR A 393 -15.48 -8.96 -4.63
CA THR A 393 -16.85 -9.37 -4.94
C THR A 393 -17.54 -9.94 -3.71
N MET A 394 -16.84 -10.69 -2.88
CA MET A 394 -17.36 -11.21 -1.61
C MET A 394 -17.77 -10.06 -0.67
N ALA A 395 -16.87 -9.10 -0.47
CA ALA A 395 -17.02 -8.06 0.55
C ALA A 395 -17.63 -6.74 0.03
N LYS A 396 -18.09 -6.71 -1.23
CA LYS A 396 -18.54 -5.51 -1.92
C LYS A 396 -19.56 -4.68 -1.14
N THR A 397 -20.55 -5.34 -0.55
CA THR A 397 -21.60 -4.66 0.22
C THR A 397 -21.01 -3.93 1.43
N GLU A 398 -20.12 -4.58 2.18
CA GLU A 398 -19.47 -3.98 3.35
C GLU A 398 -18.55 -2.82 2.95
N ILE A 399 -17.82 -2.98 1.84
CA ILE A 399 -16.96 -1.92 1.28
C ILE A 399 -17.81 -0.72 0.87
N ASP A 400 -18.90 -0.91 0.11
CA ASP A 400 -19.80 0.15 -0.35
C ASP A 400 -20.46 0.87 0.84
N GLU A 401 -20.86 0.13 1.87
CA GLU A 401 -21.43 0.67 3.10
C GLU A 401 -20.41 1.50 3.89
N MET A 402 -19.17 1.00 4.04
CA MET A 402 -18.11 1.73 4.73
C MET A 402 -17.70 3.00 3.97
N GLN A 403 -17.60 2.94 2.64
CA GLN A 403 -17.37 4.14 1.83
C GLN A 403 -18.49 5.18 2.00
N SER A 404 -19.74 4.73 2.07
CA SER A 404 -20.89 5.60 2.31
C SER A 404 -20.77 6.28 3.68
N VAL A 405 -20.44 5.52 4.73
CA VAL A 405 -20.18 6.02 6.10
C VAL A 405 -19.12 7.12 6.12
N LEU A 406 -17.99 6.93 5.45
CA LEU A 406 -16.89 7.90 5.43
C LEU A 406 -17.18 9.14 4.59
N LYS A 407 -18.19 9.11 3.70
CA LYS A 407 -18.61 10.25 2.87
C LYS A 407 -19.64 11.18 3.54
N ILE A 408 -20.28 10.73 4.62
CA ILE A 408 -21.23 11.52 5.45
C ILE A 408 -20.57 12.80 5.96
#